data_AF-A0A1H9NFD0-F1
#
_entry.id   AF-A0A1H9NFD0-F1
#
_cell.length_a   1.000
_cell.length_b   1.000
_cell.length_c   1.000
_cell.angle_alpha   90.00
_cell.angle_beta   90.00
_cell.angle_gamma   90.00
#
_symmetry.space_group_name_H-M   'P 1'
#
loop_
_entity.id
_entity.type
_entity.pdbx_description
1 polymer ?
#
loop_
_entity_poly.entity_id
_entity_poly.type
_entity_poly.pdbx_seq_one_letter_code
_entity_poly.pdbx_strand_id
1 'polypeptide(L)'
;MKRSTMRAQPVFNCSFFRRATRHYRVDFSDHLEVTRHVCVQELPKEVVIGWFAHELGHIIDYLNRPVLGMISFGLGYALWSRYMREAERRADTIAVNHGFGQEILATKEYLMKHTTLPPHYKSRLKKYYLSADEIEGLILAWEESREMPAVVEL
;
A
#
# COMPACT_ATOMS: atom_id res chain seq x y z
N MET A 1 -13.06 5.88 13.64
CA MET A 1 -12.52 5.80 12.27
C MET A 1 -12.82 7.12 11.60
N LYS A 2 -11.84 7.88 11.11
CA LYS A 2 -12.11 9.24 10.58
C LYS A 2 -11.21 9.70 9.41
N ARG A 3 -10.39 8.86 8.76
CA ARG A 3 -9.36 9.37 7.80
C ARG A 3 -8.93 8.46 6.63
N SER A 4 -9.47 7.26 6.43
CA SER A 4 -8.96 6.35 5.37
C SER A 4 -10.03 5.42 4.79
N THR A 5 -10.07 5.31 3.47
CA THR A 5 -11.00 4.46 2.69
C THR A 5 -10.73 2.96 2.88
N MET A 6 -9.46 2.58 2.97
CA MET A 6 -9.03 1.22 3.28
C MET A 6 -7.88 1.28 4.29
N ARG A 7 -7.73 0.23 5.10
CA ARG A 7 -6.61 0.12 6.06
C ARG A 7 -6.36 -1.33 6.49
N ALA A 8 -5.16 -1.82 6.26
CA ALA A 8 -4.62 -3.03 6.86
C ALA A 8 -4.09 -2.77 8.28
N GLN A 9 -4.38 -3.67 9.22
CA GLN A 9 -3.84 -3.60 10.58
C GLN A 9 -3.70 -5.00 11.21
N PRO A 10 -2.71 -5.20 12.10
CA PRO A 10 -2.68 -6.38 12.95
C PRO A 10 -3.82 -6.34 13.97
N VAL A 11 -4.33 -7.51 14.35
CA VAL A 11 -5.32 -7.64 15.43
C VAL A 11 -4.59 -7.77 16.76
N PHE A 12 -4.85 -6.83 17.67
CA PHE A 12 -4.28 -6.84 19.03
C PHE A 12 -5.06 -7.81 19.93
N ASN A 13 -4.58 -9.04 20.03
CA ASN A 13 -5.08 -10.10 20.92
C ASN A 13 -3.90 -10.92 21.48
N CYS A 14 -4.16 -11.99 22.25
CA CYS A 14 -3.09 -12.85 22.77
C CYS A 14 -2.23 -13.48 21.66
N SER A 15 -2.82 -13.76 20.49
CA SER A 15 -2.10 -14.31 19.33
C SER A 15 -1.16 -13.31 18.66
N PHE A 16 -1.29 -11.99 18.93
CA PHE A 16 -0.40 -10.95 18.40
C PHE A 16 1.07 -11.18 18.76
N PHE A 17 1.33 -11.67 19.97
CA PHE A 17 2.67 -11.93 20.51
C PHE A 17 3.35 -13.16 19.87
N ARG A 18 2.60 -13.98 19.12
CA ARG A 18 3.12 -15.14 18.40
C ARG A 18 3.03 -14.89 16.90
N ARG A 19 4.17 -14.67 16.24
CA ARG A 19 4.22 -14.35 14.80
C ARG A 19 3.44 -15.37 13.95
N ALA A 20 3.56 -16.66 14.25
CA ALA A 20 2.92 -17.74 13.51
C ALA A 20 1.38 -17.75 13.60
N THR A 21 0.79 -17.12 14.61
CA THR A 21 -0.67 -17.10 14.84
C THR A 21 -1.24 -15.68 14.80
N ARG A 22 -0.47 -14.71 14.32
CA ARG A 22 -0.92 -13.32 14.30
C ARG A 22 -2.04 -13.15 13.27
N HIS A 23 -3.14 -12.54 13.70
CA HIS A 23 -4.24 -12.21 12.80
C HIS A 23 -4.07 -10.79 12.24
N TYR A 24 -4.53 -10.61 11.01
CA TYR A 24 -4.54 -9.34 10.30
C TYR A 24 -5.96 -9.06 9.80
N ARG A 25 -6.34 -7.79 9.73
CA ARG A 25 -7.64 -7.36 9.20
C ARG A 25 -7.43 -6.19 8.25
N VAL A 26 -8.18 -6.20 7.16
CA VAL A 26 -8.34 -5.06 6.25
C VAL A 26 -9.72 -4.48 6.49
N ASP A 27 -9.78 -3.23 6.95
CA ASP A 27 -11.02 -2.47 7.04
C ASP A 27 -11.23 -1.74 5.70
N PHE A 28 -12.46 -1.71 5.19
CA PHE A 28 -12.81 -1.06 3.93
C PHE A 28 -14.13 -0.31 4.06
N SER A 29 -14.15 0.94 3.58
CA SER A 29 -15.36 1.77 3.51
C SER A 29 -15.96 1.72 2.11
N ASP A 30 -17.28 1.74 2.04
CA ASP A 30 -18.09 1.83 0.83
C ASP A 30 -17.95 3.17 0.08
N HIS A 31 -17.52 4.23 0.78
CA HIS A 31 -17.28 5.56 0.22
C HIS A 31 -15.82 5.98 0.44
N LEU A 32 -15.31 6.81 -0.47
CA LEU A 32 -14.05 7.50 -0.26
C LEU A 32 -14.22 8.50 0.91
N GLU A 33 -13.69 8.20 2.11
CA GLU A 33 -13.93 9.07 3.30
C GLU A 33 -13.48 10.53 3.09
N VAL A 34 -12.55 10.75 2.16
CA VAL A 34 -12.02 12.06 1.77
C VAL A 34 -13.03 12.88 0.97
N THR A 35 -13.91 12.20 0.22
CA THR A 35 -15.00 12.79 -0.54
C THR A 35 -16.22 11.88 -0.42
N ARG A 36 -17.22 12.28 0.38
CA ARG A 36 -18.49 11.54 0.55
C ARG A 36 -19.31 11.35 -0.73
N HIS A 37 -18.86 11.90 -1.86
CA HIS A 37 -19.54 11.88 -3.16
C HIS A 37 -19.01 10.78 -4.09
N VAL A 38 -18.04 9.95 -3.66
CA VAL A 38 -17.50 8.88 -4.51
C VAL A 38 -17.77 7.54 -3.85
N CYS A 39 -18.70 6.78 -4.43
CA CYS A 39 -18.96 5.40 -4.05
C CYS A 39 -17.85 4.52 -4.62
N VAL A 40 -17.31 3.59 -3.82
CA VAL A 40 -16.23 2.70 -4.30
C VAL A 40 -16.73 1.76 -5.40
N GLN A 41 -18.03 1.45 -5.44
CA GLN A 41 -18.63 0.63 -6.50
C GLN A 41 -18.60 1.31 -7.88
N GLU A 42 -18.46 2.64 -7.92
CA GLU A 42 -18.39 3.42 -9.17
C GLU A 42 -16.96 3.58 -9.68
N LEU A 43 -15.97 3.08 -8.93
CA LEU A 43 -14.57 3.19 -9.31
C LEU A 43 -14.19 2.15 -10.38
N PRO A 44 -13.22 2.50 -11.25
CA PRO A 44 -12.64 1.52 -12.16
C PRO A 44 -12.09 0.32 -11.38
N LYS A 45 -12.27 -0.88 -11.94
CA LYS A 45 -11.90 -2.14 -11.28
C LYS A 45 -10.40 -2.17 -10.92
N GLU A 46 -9.56 -1.65 -11.81
CA GLU A 46 -8.12 -1.60 -11.68
C GLU A 46 -7.69 -0.72 -10.50
N VAL A 47 -8.43 0.36 -10.24
CA VAL A 47 -8.21 1.26 -9.09
C VAL A 47 -8.51 0.54 -7.78
N VAL A 48 -9.59 -0.24 -7.75
CA VAL A 48 -9.96 -1.02 -6.56
C VAL A 48 -8.94 -2.13 -6.31
N ILE A 49 -8.50 -2.83 -7.37
CA ILE A 49 -7.46 -3.87 -7.27
C ILE A 49 -6.15 -3.26 -6.74
N GLY A 50 -5.72 -2.10 -7.26
CA GLY A 50 -4.49 -1.45 -6.82
C GLY A 50 -4.54 -1.03 -5.35
N TRP A 51 -5.69 -0.55 -4.86
CA TRP A 51 -5.86 -0.31 -3.42
C TRP A 51 -5.73 -1.58 -2.59
N PHE A 52 -6.38 -2.67 -2.97
CA PHE A 52 -6.23 -3.94 -2.26
C PHE A 52 -4.78 -4.46 -2.32
N ALA A 53 -4.10 -4.32 -3.46
CA ALA A 53 -2.71 -4.72 -3.62
C ALA A 53 -1.79 -3.94 -2.67
N HIS A 54 -2.01 -2.63 -2.53
CA HIS A 54 -1.29 -1.80 -1.57
C HIS A 54 -1.50 -2.27 -0.12
N GLU A 55 -2.76 -2.48 0.30
CA GLU A 55 -3.06 -2.94 1.67
C GLU A 55 -2.53 -4.36 1.95
N LEU A 56 -2.53 -5.24 0.95
CA LEU A 56 -1.89 -6.54 1.03
C LEU A 56 -0.37 -6.42 1.11
N GLY A 57 0.24 -5.43 0.45
CA GLY A 57 1.64 -5.07 0.60
C GLY A 57 2.01 -4.77 2.05
N HIS A 58 1.17 -4.02 2.77
CA HIS A 58 1.32 -3.81 4.21
C HIS A 58 1.23 -5.12 5.01
N ILE A 59 0.27 -6.00 4.70
CA ILE A 59 0.15 -7.29 5.40
C ILE A 59 1.41 -8.14 5.20
N ILE A 60 1.93 -8.22 3.97
CA ILE A 60 3.16 -8.95 3.64
C ILE A 60 4.35 -8.37 4.42
N ASP A 61 4.49 -7.05 4.51
CA ASP A 61 5.52 -6.43 5.35
C ASP A 61 5.34 -6.80 6.83
N TYR A 62 4.10 -6.88 7.34
CA TYR A 62 3.83 -7.26 8.72
C TYR A 62 4.12 -8.74 9.02
N LEU A 63 3.93 -9.63 8.04
CA LEU A 63 4.23 -11.06 8.19
C LEU A 63 5.72 -11.29 8.44
N ASN A 64 6.57 -10.47 7.84
CA ASN A 64 8.02 -10.54 7.98
C ASN A 64 8.54 -9.95 9.30
N ARG A 65 7.70 -9.26 10.09
CA ARG A 65 8.14 -8.55 11.30
C ARG A 65 7.96 -9.35 12.60
N PRO A 66 9.01 -9.46 13.45
CA PRO A 66 8.86 -9.95 14.81
C PRO A 66 8.04 -8.97 15.66
N VAL A 67 7.63 -9.38 16.86
CA VAL A 67 6.75 -8.56 17.73
C VAL A 67 7.32 -7.18 18.02
N LEU A 68 8.61 -7.11 18.42
CA LEU A 68 9.29 -5.82 18.65
C LEU A 68 9.34 -4.97 17.36
N GLY A 69 9.48 -5.63 16.20
CA GLY A 69 9.44 -4.99 14.88
C GLY A 69 8.07 -4.43 14.53
N MET A 70 6.97 -5.04 15.01
CA MET A 70 5.62 -4.50 14.85
C MET A 70 5.36 -3.31 15.76
N ILE A 71 5.86 -3.36 16.99
CA ILE A 71 5.74 -2.23 17.93
C ILE A 71 6.52 -1.03 17.42
N SER A 72 7.78 -1.24 17.00
CA SER A 72 8.60 -0.17 16.41
C SER A 72 8.00 0.36 15.11
N PHE A 73 7.41 -0.51 14.28
CA PHE A 73 6.66 -0.10 13.12
C PHE A 73 5.50 0.83 13.48
N GLY A 74 4.63 0.41 14.41
CA GLY A 74 3.46 1.21 14.81
C GLY A 74 3.85 2.57 15.40
N LEU A 75 4.86 2.59 16.27
CA LEU A 75 5.40 3.84 16.83
C LEU A 75 6.01 4.73 15.74
N GLY A 76 6.82 4.16 14.87
CA GLY A 76 7.50 4.92 13.83
C GLY A 76 6.54 5.48 12.79
N TYR A 77 5.55 4.69 12.40
CA TYR A 77 4.50 5.11 11.48
C TYR A 77 3.70 6.28 12.06
N ALA A 78 3.39 6.27 13.37
CA ALA A 78 2.63 7.33 14.02
C ALA A 78 3.45 8.61 14.29
N LEU A 79 4.74 8.48 14.62
CA LEU A 79 5.54 9.60 15.14
C LEU A 79 6.49 10.22 14.11
N TRP A 80 6.93 9.46 13.09
CA TRP A 80 7.97 9.91 12.15
C TRP A 80 7.48 9.87 10.70
N SER A 81 7.29 11.07 10.13
CA SER A 81 6.87 11.23 8.73
C SER A 81 7.80 10.57 7.70
N ARG A 82 9.10 10.45 8.00
CA ARG A 82 10.07 9.70 7.19
C ARG A 82 9.81 8.20 7.22
N TYR A 83 9.53 7.65 8.41
CA TYR A 83 9.24 6.23 8.58
C TYR A 83 7.91 5.86 7.93
N MET A 84 6.89 6.70 8.09
CA MET A 84 5.61 6.53 7.40
C MET A 84 5.81 6.50 5.88
N ARG A 85 6.55 7.45 5.30
CA ARG A 85 6.89 7.44 3.87
C ARG A 85 7.53 6.13 3.44
N GLU A 86 8.52 5.65 4.18
CA GLU A 86 9.20 4.39 3.87
C GLU A 86 8.26 3.18 3.93
N ALA A 87 7.35 3.15 4.90
CA ALA A 87 6.36 2.09 5.03
C ALA A 87 5.38 2.06 3.84
N GLU A 88 4.89 3.23 3.40
CA GLU A 88 3.99 3.37 2.23
C GLU A 88 4.71 2.95 0.94
N ARG A 89 5.94 3.44 0.74
CA ARG A 89 6.77 3.06 -0.40
C ARG A 89 7.03 1.56 -0.46
N ARG A 90 7.33 0.94 0.70
CA ARG A 90 7.54 -0.50 0.78
C ARG A 90 6.28 -1.29 0.41
N ALA A 91 5.11 -0.83 0.82
CA ALA A 91 3.84 -1.48 0.45
C ALA A 91 3.63 -1.46 -1.07
N ASP A 92 3.84 -0.31 -1.71
CA ASP A 92 3.77 -0.18 -3.18
C ASP A 92 4.81 -1.08 -3.87
N THR A 93 6.06 -1.10 -3.40
CA THR A 93 7.11 -1.97 -3.95
C THR A 93 6.76 -3.44 -3.83
N ILE A 94 6.22 -3.88 -2.69
CA ILE A 94 5.76 -5.25 -2.52
C ILE A 94 4.63 -5.55 -3.52
N ALA A 95 3.66 -4.67 -3.67
CA ALA A 95 2.56 -4.85 -4.62
C ALA A 95 3.06 -4.98 -6.07
N VAL A 96 3.97 -4.10 -6.51
CA VAL A 96 4.60 -4.16 -7.83
C VAL A 96 5.35 -5.48 -8.01
N ASN A 97 6.13 -5.90 -7.02
CA ASN A 97 6.89 -7.16 -7.08
C ASN A 97 6.00 -8.41 -7.15
N HIS A 98 4.73 -8.30 -6.77
CA HIS A 98 3.72 -9.36 -6.91
C HIS A 98 2.89 -9.24 -8.19
N GLY A 99 3.25 -8.33 -9.10
CA GLY A 99 2.63 -8.17 -10.42
C GLY A 99 1.46 -7.19 -10.47
N PHE A 100 1.23 -6.38 -9.42
CA PHE A 100 0.14 -5.39 -9.38
C PHE A 100 0.59 -3.97 -9.76
N GLY A 101 1.69 -3.84 -10.48
CA GLY A 101 2.28 -2.54 -10.76
C GLY A 101 1.37 -1.63 -11.61
N GLN A 102 0.71 -2.19 -12.61
CA GLN A 102 -0.21 -1.45 -13.48
C GLN A 102 -1.44 -0.94 -12.71
N GLU A 103 -1.96 -1.73 -11.77
CA GLU A 103 -3.10 -1.36 -10.93
C GLU A 103 -2.73 -0.31 -9.89
N ILE A 104 -1.52 -0.38 -9.32
CA ILE A 104 -0.98 0.66 -8.44
C ILE A 104 -0.82 1.99 -9.20
N LEU A 105 -0.28 1.94 -10.42
CA LEU A 105 -0.16 3.10 -11.29
C LEU A 105 -1.53 3.70 -11.62
N ALA A 106 -2.49 2.88 -12.06
CA ALA A 106 -3.86 3.30 -12.37
C ALA A 106 -4.55 3.95 -11.16
N THR A 107 -4.40 3.36 -9.97
CA THR A 107 -4.92 3.90 -8.71
C THR A 107 -4.36 5.29 -8.43
N LYS A 108 -3.04 5.44 -8.58
CA LYS A 108 -2.37 6.70 -8.35
C LYS A 108 -2.82 7.77 -9.33
N GLU A 109 -2.87 7.45 -10.62
CA GLU A 109 -3.33 8.37 -11.65
C GLU A 109 -4.76 8.82 -11.39
N TYR A 110 -5.64 7.89 -11.03
CA TYR A 110 -7.03 8.17 -10.70
C TYR A 110 -7.11 9.19 -9.56
N LEU A 111 -6.44 8.94 -8.43
CA LEU A 111 -6.45 9.84 -7.27
C LEU A 111 -5.84 11.22 -7.58
N MET A 112 -4.86 11.29 -8.47
CA MET A 112 -4.24 12.56 -8.88
C MET A 112 -5.15 13.38 -9.80
N LYS A 113 -5.79 12.73 -10.78
CA LYS A 113 -6.69 13.33 -11.77
C LYS A 113 -8.06 13.68 -11.17
N HIS A 114 -8.50 12.99 -10.12
CA HIS A 114 -9.83 13.18 -9.54
C HIS A 114 -10.04 14.61 -9.01
N THR A 115 -10.96 15.37 -9.61
CA THR A 115 -11.12 16.81 -9.38
C THR A 115 -11.77 17.15 -8.04
N THR A 116 -12.58 16.25 -7.49
CA THR A 116 -13.29 16.47 -6.22
C THR A 116 -12.42 16.23 -4.99
N LEU A 117 -11.21 15.69 -5.16
CA LEU A 117 -10.30 15.43 -4.05
C LEU A 117 -9.69 16.74 -3.53
N PRO A 118 -9.78 17.02 -2.21
CA PRO A 118 -9.24 18.23 -1.61
C PRO A 118 -7.73 18.41 -1.89
N PRO A 119 -7.24 19.64 -2.11
CA PRO A 119 -5.82 19.89 -2.39
C PRO A 119 -4.87 19.33 -1.32
N HIS A 120 -5.26 19.41 -0.04
CA HIS A 120 -4.45 18.89 1.06
C HIS A 120 -4.27 17.37 1.00
N TYR A 121 -5.26 16.63 0.50
CA TYR A 121 -5.17 15.18 0.32
C TYR A 121 -4.19 14.83 -0.81
N LYS A 122 -4.29 15.53 -1.95
CA LYS A 122 -3.33 15.39 -3.06
C LYS A 122 -1.90 15.71 -2.62
N SER A 123 -1.72 16.74 -1.79
CA SER A 123 -0.40 17.07 -1.22
C SER A 123 0.14 15.97 -0.29
N ARG A 124 -0.73 15.30 0.48
CA ARG A 124 -0.33 14.13 1.28
C ARG A 124 0.09 12.96 0.40
N LEU A 125 -0.67 12.67 -0.67
CA LEU A 125 -0.32 11.61 -1.62
C LEU A 125 1.06 11.87 -2.24
N LYS A 126 1.32 13.09 -2.72
CA LYS A 126 2.64 13.50 -3.24
C LYS A 126 3.78 13.40 -2.22
N LYS A 127 3.47 13.59 -0.92
CA LYS A 127 4.49 13.61 0.13
C LYS A 127 4.91 12.20 0.57
N TYR A 128 3.99 11.24 0.60
CA TYR A 128 4.23 9.96 1.26
C TYR A 128 4.33 8.75 0.32
N TYR A 129 3.73 8.84 -0.87
CA TYR A 129 3.66 7.72 -1.83
C TYR A 129 4.65 7.93 -2.98
N LEU A 130 5.01 6.85 -3.68
CA LEU A 130 5.86 6.89 -4.87
C LEU A 130 5.20 7.67 -6.00
N SER A 131 5.93 8.50 -6.76
CA SER A 131 5.44 9.16 -7.98
C SER A 131 5.05 8.15 -9.07
N ALA A 132 4.37 8.62 -10.13
CA ALA A 132 4.01 7.74 -11.26
C ALA A 132 5.28 7.19 -11.91
N ASP A 133 6.22 8.09 -12.20
CA ASP A 133 7.56 7.75 -12.71
C ASP A 133 8.33 6.78 -11.80
N GLU A 134 8.23 6.94 -10.46
CA GLU A 134 8.86 6.01 -9.51
C GLU A 134 8.21 4.61 -9.58
N ILE A 135 6.88 4.53 -9.75
CA ILE A 135 6.17 3.25 -9.92
C ILE A 135 6.53 2.61 -11.25
N GLU A 136 6.55 3.38 -12.34
CA GLU A 136 7.00 2.91 -13.66
C GLU A 136 8.42 2.35 -13.60
N GLY A 137 9.33 3.05 -12.93
CA GLY A 137 10.69 2.54 -12.70
C GLY A 137 10.72 1.22 -11.93
N LEU A 138 9.85 1.03 -10.93
CA LEU A 138 9.72 -0.25 -10.23
C LEU A 138 9.15 -1.35 -11.12
N ILE A 139 8.18 -1.03 -11.99
CA ILE A 139 7.60 -1.98 -12.93
C ILE A 139 8.67 -2.46 -13.91
N LEU A 140 9.42 -1.54 -14.51
CA LEU A 140 10.52 -1.86 -15.44
C LEU A 140 11.57 -2.74 -14.77
N ALA A 141 12.01 -2.38 -13.56
CA ALA A 141 12.98 -3.18 -12.82
C ALA A 141 12.44 -4.59 -12.50
N TRP A 142 11.15 -4.72 -12.21
CA TRP A 142 10.50 -6.01 -11.98
C TRP A 142 10.42 -6.84 -13.27
N GLU A 143 10.05 -6.23 -14.40
CA GLU A 143 10.02 -6.88 -15.72
C GLU A 143 11.40 -7.39 -16.14
N GLU A 144 12.45 -6.56 -16.03
CA GLU A 144 13.84 -6.96 -16.30
C GLU A 144 14.27 -8.15 -15.43
N SER A 145 13.92 -8.14 -14.14
CA SER A 145 14.28 -9.23 -13.22
C SER A 145 13.65 -10.58 -13.59
N ARG A 146 12.53 -10.57 -14.34
CA ARG A 146 11.84 -11.77 -14.83
C ARG A 146 12.32 -12.23 -16.20
N GLU A 147 12.84 -11.32 -17.02
CA GLU A 147 13.36 -11.63 -18.36
C GLU A 147 14.79 -12.16 -18.35
N MET A 148 15.56 -11.95 -17.27
CA MET A 148 16.87 -12.60 -17.11
C MET A 148 16.69 -14.12 -16.92
N PRO A 149 17.06 -14.99 -17.89
CA PRO A 149 17.12 -16.42 -17.62
C PRO A 149 18.15 -16.64 -16.52
N ALA A 150 17.85 -17.54 -15.58
CA ALA A 150 18.86 -18.05 -14.65
C ALA A 150 20.05 -18.53 -15.50
N VAL A 151 21.16 -17.80 -15.46
CA VAL A 151 22.43 -18.30 -16.00
C VAL A 151 22.72 -19.54 -15.15
N VAL A 152 22.41 -20.71 -15.69
CA VAL A 152 22.83 -21.98 -15.15
C VAL A 152 24.34 -21.99 -15.34
N GLU A 153 25.08 -21.64 -14.28
CA GLU A 153 26.49 -22.00 -14.20
C GLU A 153 26.55 -23.54 -14.24
N LEU A 154 27.08 -24.07 -15.34
CA LEU A 154 27.43 -25.47 -15.55
C LEU A 154 28.81 -25.76 -14.96
#